data_AF-A0A090YUV3-F1
#
_entry.id   AF-A0A090YUV3-F1
#
_cell.length_a   1.000
_cell.length_b   1.000
_cell.length_c   1.000
_cell.angle_alpha   90.00
_cell.angle_beta   90.00
_cell.angle_gamma   90.00
#
_symmetry.space_group_name_H-M   'P 1'
#
loop_
_entity.id
_entity.type
_entity.pdbx_description
1 polymer ?
#
loop_
_entity_poly.entity_id
_entity_poly.type
_entity_poly.pdbx_seq_one_letter_code
_entity_poly.pdbx_strand_id
1 'polypeptide(L)'
;MSTVHMLAGIPGSGKSHYAKECCKRHRAVLVATDSIRERLFGSEARQKNTYLVFQQAHAEVEQALAAGRNVVFDATNIGRDRRVQFLQKFKDVPVECHICATPYEIARERIRARKRKIEDKVLEKYAKNFEFPVLGEGFERLHLVHTPADVKLDRAGLERLLASKPDHDELFGYLRASPYFAAMLGYDQENPHHSKTLSEHTYAVLEYINAFYEGEFLLQMQLAALFHDAGKPFCKVWKPARGYYSYYGHEHVSAGIACHVLKELGYDDDFILRVVNMVSFHMEILHGGDSGASRIYHLLGGHLLAELYFFAEADTYGK
;
A
#
# COMPACT_ATOMS: atom_id res chain seq x y z
N MET A 1 -7.36 17.47 -23.86
CA MET A 1 -7.41 16.00 -23.77
C MET A 1 -8.10 15.65 -22.46
N SER A 2 -9.05 14.73 -22.45
CA SER A 2 -9.73 14.31 -21.21
C SER A 2 -8.81 13.42 -20.38
N THR A 3 -8.98 13.42 -19.06
CA THR A 3 -8.18 12.62 -18.11
C THR A 3 -9.09 11.77 -17.23
N VAL A 4 -8.65 10.56 -16.92
CA VAL A 4 -9.29 9.71 -15.91
C VAL A 4 -8.52 9.82 -14.59
N HIS A 5 -9.22 10.22 -13.55
CA HIS A 5 -8.76 10.24 -12.17
C HIS A 5 -9.27 8.98 -11.47
N MET A 6 -8.45 7.94 -11.41
CA MET A 6 -8.76 6.68 -10.75
C MET A 6 -8.55 6.81 -9.24
N LEU A 7 -9.55 6.48 -8.43
CA LEU A 7 -9.37 6.39 -6.98
C LEU A 7 -8.97 4.97 -6.58
N ALA A 8 -8.02 4.83 -5.67
CA ALA A 8 -7.59 3.54 -5.13
C ALA A 8 -7.53 3.56 -3.60
N GLY A 9 -7.96 2.48 -2.95
CA GLY A 9 -7.88 2.33 -1.50
C GLY A 9 -9.00 1.47 -0.91
N ILE A 10 -8.83 1.07 0.34
CA ILE A 10 -9.77 0.17 1.05
C ILE A 10 -11.13 0.84 1.35
N PRO A 11 -12.22 0.08 1.55
CA PRO A 11 -13.47 0.66 2.07
C PRO A 11 -13.24 1.47 3.35
N GLY A 12 -13.87 2.64 3.47
CA GLY A 12 -13.66 3.53 4.62
C GLY A 12 -12.51 4.52 4.48
N SER A 13 -11.62 4.37 3.48
CA SER A 13 -10.47 5.27 3.26
C SER A 13 -10.81 6.69 2.76
N GLY A 14 -12.09 7.05 2.71
CA GLY A 14 -12.51 8.41 2.30
C GLY A 14 -12.56 8.65 0.78
N LYS A 15 -12.30 7.65 -0.08
CA LYS A 15 -12.42 7.78 -1.56
C LYS A 15 -13.65 8.55 -2.02
N SER A 16 -14.86 8.13 -1.66
CA SER A 16 -16.09 8.79 -2.12
C SER A 16 -16.28 10.21 -1.57
N HIS A 17 -15.62 10.55 -0.46
CA HIS A 17 -15.57 11.94 0.01
C HIS A 17 -14.61 12.75 -0.88
N TYR A 18 -13.37 12.26 -1.06
CA TYR A 18 -12.37 12.85 -1.94
C TYR A 18 -12.84 12.96 -3.40
N ALA A 19 -13.63 12.00 -3.88
CA ALA A 19 -14.20 11.97 -5.23
C ALA A 19 -14.98 13.25 -5.54
N LYS A 20 -15.72 13.79 -4.56
CA LYS A 20 -16.51 15.02 -4.73
C LYS A 20 -15.62 16.23 -4.95
N GLU A 21 -14.53 16.33 -4.20
CA GLU A 21 -13.54 17.40 -4.34
C GLU A 21 -12.78 17.28 -5.65
N CYS A 22 -12.37 16.06 -6.00
CA CYS A 22 -11.69 15.75 -7.26
C CYS A 22 -12.58 16.09 -8.46
N CYS A 23 -13.87 15.74 -8.44
CA CYS A 23 -14.82 16.10 -9.49
C CYS A 23 -14.93 17.62 -9.68
N LYS A 24 -14.99 18.38 -8.58
CA LYS A 24 -15.03 19.86 -8.65
C LYS A 24 -13.74 20.43 -9.22
N ARG A 25 -12.59 19.98 -8.72
CA ARG A 25 -11.26 20.45 -9.14
C ARG A 25 -11.02 20.23 -10.63
N HIS A 26 -11.39 19.05 -11.14
CA HIS A 26 -11.10 18.65 -12.52
C HIS A 26 -12.32 18.78 -13.46
N ARG A 27 -13.44 19.34 -12.99
CA ARG A 27 -14.71 19.45 -13.74
C ARG A 27 -15.18 18.10 -14.34
N ALA A 28 -14.94 17.05 -13.59
CA ALA A 28 -15.09 15.67 -14.03
C ALA A 28 -16.49 15.09 -13.73
N VAL A 29 -16.86 14.06 -14.49
CA VAL A 29 -18.03 13.22 -14.23
C VAL A 29 -17.63 12.10 -13.27
N LEU A 30 -18.44 11.86 -12.24
CA LEU A 30 -18.22 10.75 -11.31
C LEU A 30 -18.79 9.45 -11.87
N VAL A 31 -17.93 8.43 -12.02
CA VAL A 31 -18.34 7.05 -12.28
C VAL A 31 -18.01 6.22 -11.05
N ALA A 32 -19.03 5.90 -10.24
CA ALA A 32 -18.87 5.19 -8.97
C ALA A 32 -19.47 3.78 -9.03
N THR A 33 -18.67 2.76 -8.73
CA THR A 33 -19.12 1.35 -8.78
C THR A 33 -20.20 1.02 -7.77
N ASP A 34 -20.23 1.69 -6.61
CA ASP A 34 -21.32 1.53 -5.64
C ASP A 34 -22.65 2.11 -6.15
N SER A 35 -22.63 3.27 -6.81
CA SER A 35 -23.83 3.86 -7.44
C SER A 35 -24.35 3.05 -8.62
N ILE A 36 -23.44 2.46 -9.41
CA ILE A 36 -23.81 1.52 -10.48
C ILE A 36 -24.42 0.25 -9.89
N ARG A 37 -23.82 -0.30 -8.83
CA ARG A 37 -24.35 -1.49 -8.14
C ARG A 37 -25.76 -1.26 -7.60
N GLU A 38 -26.01 -0.10 -7.01
CA GLU A 38 -27.33 0.28 -6.52
C GLU A 38 -28.35 0.42 -7.65
N ARG A 39 -27.99 1.05 -8.78
CA ARG A 39 -28.87 1.15 -9.96
C ARG A 39 -29.20 -0.20 -10.58
N LEU A 40 -28.22 -1.12 -10.67
CA LEU A 40 -28.39 -2.41 -11.33
C LEU A 40 -29.12 -3.44 -10.45
N PHE A 41 -28.91 -3.42 -9.13
CA PHE A 41 -29.35 -4.50 -8.24
C PHE A 41 -30.10 -4.04 -6.99
N GLY A 42 -30.28 -2.73 -6.79
CA GLY A 42 -30.88 -2.18 -5.57
C GLY A 42 -29.98 -2.31 -4.33
N SER A 43 -30.53 -1.99 -3.17
CA SER A 43 -29.81 -1.92 -1.88
C SER A 43 -29.57 -3.27 -1.20
N GLU A 44 -30.33 -4.31 -1.56
CA GLU A 44 -30.37 -5.60 -0.84
C GLU A 44 -29.59 -6.74 -1.52
N ALA A 45 -29.00 -6.49 -2.69
CA ALA A 45 -28.36 -7.56 -3.45
C ALA A 45 -27.00 -7.99 -2.86
N ARG A 46 -27.07 -9.01 -2.00
CA ARG A 46 -25.95 -9.87 -1.61
C ARG A 46 -25.43 -10.61 -2.84
N GLN A 47 -24.43 -10.01 -3.50
CA GLN A 47 -23.67 -10.53 -4.65
C GLN A 47 -24.53 -10.99 -5.84
N LYS A 48 -24.37 -10.37 -7.01
CA LYS A 48 -24.31 -11.09 -8.28
C LYS A 48 -23.73 -10.18 -9.37
N ASN A 49 -22.62 -10.64 -9.93
CA ASN A 49 -21.92 -10.12 -11.10
C ASN A 49 -21.16 -8.79 -10.96
N THR A 50 -20.04 -8.81 -10.21
CA THR A 50 -19.03 -7.73 -10.22
C THR A 50 -18.58 -7.38 -11.64
N TYR A 51 -18.51 -8.34 -12.55
CA TYR A 51 -18.14 -8.11 -13.93
C TYR A 51 -19.12 -7.16 -14.64
N LEU A 52 -20.44 -7.34 -14.47
CA LEU A 52 -21.43 -6.40 -15.02
C LEU A 52 -21.28 -4.97 -14.48
N VAL A 53 -20.97 -4.82 -13.18
CA VAL A 53 -20.72 -3.48 -12.59
C VAL A 53 -19.54 -2.79 -13.26
N PHE A 54 -18.43 -3.51 -13.45
CA PHE A 54 -17.25 -2.94 -14.10
C PHE A 54 -17.46 -2.73 -15.60
N GLN A 55 -18.20 -3.61 -16.28
CA GLN A 55 -18.59 -3.43 -17.67
C GLN A 55 -19.39 -2.13 -17.86
N GLN A 56 -20.40 -1.90 -17.01
CA GLN A 56 -21.19 -0.68 -17.02
C GLN A 56 -20.35 0.55 -16.66
N ALA A 57 -19.46 0.43 -15.67
CA ALA A 57 -18.55 1.51 -15.31
C ALA A 57 -17.64 1.91 -16.48
N HIS A 58 -17.06 0.94 -17.19
CA HIS A 58 -16.21 1.21 -18.34
C HIS A 58 -17.00 1.88 -19.47
N ALA A 59 -18.26 1.48 -19.71
CA ALA A 59 -19.12 2.13 -20.70
C ALA A 59 -19.43 3.59 -20.32
N GLU A 60 -19.67 3.88 -19.04
CA GLU A 60 -19.88 5.27 -18.56
C GLU A 60 -18.62 6.12 -18.66
N VAL A 61 -17.45 5.54 -18.40
CA VAL A 61 -16.15 6.18 -18.63
C VAL A 61 -15.98 6.52 -20.12
N GLU A 62 -16.20 5.56 -21.02
CA GLU A 62 -16.10 5.75 -22.48
C GLU A 62 -17.03 6.87 -22.97
N GLN A 63 -18.28 6.87 -22.53
CA GLN A 63 -19.26 7.90 -22.91
C GLN A 63 -18.84 9.30 -22.45
N ALA A 64 -18.37 9.42 -21.20
CA ALA A 64 -17.91 10.71 -20.66
C ALA A 64 -16.67 11.21 -21.41
N LEU A 65 -15.72 10.33 -21.70
CA LEU A 65 -14.51 10.67 -22.45
C LEU A 65 -14.82 11.09 -23.89
N ALA A 66 -15.73 10.38 -24.57
CA ALA A 66 -16.19 10.73 -25.92
C ALA A 66 -16.89 12.10 -25.97
N ALA A 67 -17.54 12.49 -24.87
CA ALA A 67 -18.12 13.83 -24.70
C ALA A 67 -17.08 14.90 -24.28
N GLY A 68 -15.79 14.59 -24.27
CA GLY A 68 -14.72 15.52 -23.89
C GLY A 68 -14.67 15.86 -22.40
N ARG A 69 -15.21 14.98 -21.53
CA ARG A 69 -15.24 15.19 -20.08
C ARG A 69 -14.17 14.38 -19.38
N ASN A 70 -13.53 14.98 -18.38
CA ASN A 70 -12.73 14.25 -17.39
C ASN A 70 -13.63 13.30 -16.60
N VAL A 71 -13.05 12.22 -16.09
CA VAL A 71 -13.77 11.22 -15.30
C VAL A 71 -13.08 11.01 -13.96
N VAL A 72 -13.84 10.96 -12.87
CA VAL A 72 -13.38 10.39 -11.60
C VAL A 72 -13.96 8.99 -11.50
N PHE A 73 -13.09 7.98 -11.47
CA PHE A 73 -13.49 6.59 -11.34
C PHE A 73 -13.37 6.13 -9.88
N ASP A 74 -14.50 6.10 -9.16
CA ASP A 74 -14.57 5.70 -7.75
C ASP A 74 -14.90 4.19 -7.61
N ALA A 75 -13.84 3.44 -7.35
CA ALA A 75 -13.90 2.04 -6.95
C ALA A 75 -12.78 1.77 -5.93
N THR A 76 -12.73 0.57 -5.36
CA THR A 76 -11.63 0.20 -4.45
C THR A 76 -10.29 0.09 -5.18
N ASN A 77 -10.29 -0.42 -6.42
CA ASN A 77 -9.11 -0.56 -7.28
C ASN A 77 -7.88 -1.15 -6.56
N ILE A 78 -8.12 -2.15 -5.69
CA ILE A 78 -7.06 -2.69 -4.82
C ILE A 78 -6.10 -3.64 -5.53
N GLY A 79 -6.54 -4.36 -6.56
CA GLY A 79 -5.73 -5.34 -7.27
C GLY A 79 -5.10 -4.75 -8.53
N ARG A 80 -3.80 -4.97 -8.70
CA ARG A 80 -2.98 -4.46 -9.80
C ARG A 80 -3.45 -4.96 -11.16
N ASP A 81 -3.75 -6.24 -11.29
CA ASP A 81 -4.20 -6.83 -12.56
C ASP A 81 -5.42 -6.11 -13.14
N ARG A 82 -6.37 -5.71 -12.28
CA ARG A 82 -7.57 -4.96 -12.72
C ARG A 82 -7.24 -3.54 -13.13
N ARG A 83 -6.29 -2.89 -12.45
CA ARG A 83 -5.82 -1.55 -12.82
C ARG A 83 -5.09 -1.60 -14.16
N VAL A 84 -4.19 -2.56 -14.37
CA VAL A 84 -3.49 -2.76 -15.64
C VAL A 84 -4.47 -3.05 -16.78
N GLN A 85 -5.49 -3.89 -16.57
CA GLN A 85 -6.54 -4.12 -17.58
C GLN A 85 -7.31 -2.83 -17.92
N PHE A 86 -7.62 -1.99 -16.92
CA PHE A 86 -8.23 -0.69 -17.14
C PHE A 86 -7.30 0.22 -17.96
N LEU A 87 -6.03 0.34 -17.57
CA LEU A 87 -5.03 1.15 -18.26
C LEU A 87 -4.82 0.71 -19.71
N GLN A 88 -4.78 -0.60 -19.97
CA GLN A 88 -4.70 -1.14 -21.33
C GLN A 88 -5.95 -0.79 -22.16
N LYS A 89 -7.14 -0.86 -21.57
CA LYS A 89 -8.39 -0.50 -22.24
C LYS A 89 -8.45 1.00 -22.58
N PHE A 90 -7.90 1.85 -21.73
CA PHE A 90 -7.89 3.32 -21.90
C PHE A 90 -6.48 3.85 -22.22
N LYS A 91 -5.66 3.08 -22.95
CA LYS A 91 -4.24 3.37 -23.20
C LYS A 91 -3.96 4.72 -23.89
N ASP A 92 -4.94 5.22 -24.65
CA ASP A 92 -4.84 6.48 -25.40
C ASP A 92 -5.33 7.69 -24.58
N VAL A 93 -5.63 7.49 -23.29
CA VAL A 93 -6.16 8.50 -22.37
C VAL A 93 -5.24 8.58 -21.15
N PRO A 94 -4.78 9.78 -20.73
CA PRO A 94 -3.99 9.90 -19.52
C PRO A 94 -4.83 9.47 -18.30
N VAL A 95 -4.24 8.61 -17.47
CA VAL A 95 -4.86 8.13 -16.23
C VAL A 95 -3.97 8.51 -15.05
N GLU A 96 -4.52 9.27 -14.11
CA GLU A 96 -3.88 9.61 -12.84
C GLU A 96 -4.52 8.80 -11.71
N CYS A 97 -3.70 8.25 -10.81
CA CYS A 97 -4.19 7.48 -9.66
C CYS A 97 -4.15 8.31 -8.38
N HIS A 98 -5.25 8.35 -7.64
CA HIS A 98 -5.34 8.99 -6.33
C HIS A 98 -5.47 7.92 -5.24
N ILE A 99 -4.38 7.74 -4.50
CA ILE A 99 -4.17 6.67 -3.54
C ILE A 99 -4.64 7.15 -2.16
N CYS A 100 -5.80 6.68 -1.72
CA CYS A 100 -6.36 6.99 -0.41
C CYS A 100 -5.76 6.04 0.65
N ALA A 101 -4.54 6.34 1.10
CA ALA A 101 -3.76 5.57 2.08
C ALA A 101 -4.15 5.91 3.53
N THR A 102 -5.45 5.88 3.85
CA THR A 102 -5.93 6.08 5.22
C THR A 102 -5.52 4.91 6.12
N PRO A 103 -5.05 5.15 7.37
CA PRO A 103 -4.81 4.11 8.35
C PRO A 103 -6.00 3.14 8.50
N TYR A 104 -5.70 1.85 8.60
CA TYR A 104 -6.73 0.80 8.70
C TYR A 104 -7.74 1.08 9.83
N GLU A 105 -7.24 1.47 11.01
CA GLU A 105 -8.08 1.73 12.18
C GLU A 105 -9.10 2.84 11.95
N ILE A 106 -8.67 3.95 11.33
CA ILE A 106 -9.56 5.05 10.95
C ILE A 106 -10.58 4.59 9.90
N ALA A 107 -10.15 3.81 8.91
CA ALA A 107 -11.06 3.26 7.90
C ALA A 107 -12.10 2.33 8.54
N ARG A 108 -11.69 1.49 9.49
CA ARG A 108 -12.55 0.57 10.25
C ARG A 108 -13.59 1.32 11.07
N GLU A 109 -13.18 2.34 11.83
CA GLU A 109 -14.09 3.19 12.60
C GLU A 109 -15.13 3.88 11.70
N ARG A 110 -14.67 4.45 10.59
CA ARG A 110 -15.55 5.06 9.58
C ARG A 110 -16.56 4.07 8.98
N ILE A 111 -16.20 2.79 8.84
CA ILE A 111 -17.13 1.75 8.38
C ILE A 111 -18.11 1.38 9.49
N ARG A 112 -17.66 1.21 10.74
CA ARG A 112 -18.52 0.87 11.89
C ARG A 112 -19.59 1.92 12.14
N ALA A 113 -19.30 3.20 11.86
CA ALA A 113 -20.25 4.30 11.97
C ALA A 113 -21.28 4.38 10.82
N ARG A 114 -21.12 3.62 9.72
CA ARG A 114 -22.05 3.64 8.58
C ARG A 114 -23.25 2.72 8.81
N LYS A 115 -24.38 3.07 8.18
CA LYS A 115 -25.58 2.19 8.12
C LYS A 115 -25.27 0.83 7.47
N ARG A 116 -24.53 0.84 6.35
CA ARG A 116 -24.05 -0.38 5.67
C ARG A 116 -22.76 -0.85 6.34
N LYS A 117 -22.85 -1.89 7.15
CA LYS A 117 -21.70 -2.50 7.82
C LYS A 117 -20.98 -3.47 6.89
N ILE A 118 -19.65 -3.45 6.93
CA ILE A 118 -18.78 -4.47 6.34
C ILE A 118 -18.16 -5.20 7.53
N GLU A 119 -18.14 -6.53 7.49
CA GLU A 119 -17.49 -7.34 8.53
C GLU A 119 -15.98 -7.06 8.56
N ASP A 120 -15.39 -7.02 9.75
CA ASP A 120 -13.96 -6.71 9.93
C ASP A 120 -13.06 -7.64 9.11
N LYS A 121 -13.38 -8.94 9.04
CA LYS A 121 -12.67 -9.94 8.21
C LYS A 121 -12.65 -9.58 6.71
N VAL A 122 -13.73 -8.98 6.21
CA VAL A 122 -13.80 -8.53 4.81
C VAL A 122 -12.94 -7.30 4.61
N LEU A 123 -12.94 -6.36 5.55
CA LEU A 123 -12.09 -5.17 5.49
C LEU A 123 -10.60 -5.52 5.62
N GLU A 124 -10.25 -6.46 6.50
CA GLU A 124 -8.90 -7.01 6.60
C GLU A 124 -8.44 -7.59 5.26
N LYS A 125 -9.32 -8.33 4.56
CA LYS A 125 -9.01 -8.84 3.23
C LYS A 125 -8.70 -7.70 2.25
N TYR A 126 -9.42 -6.59 2.29
CA TYR A 126 -9.08 -5.43 1.46
C TYR A 126 -7.69 -4.87 1.79
N ALA A 127 -7.33 -4.75 3.06
CA ALA A 127 -6.00 -4.27 3.47
C ALA A 127 -4.88 -5.23 3.04
N LYS A 128 -5.05 -6.54 3.29
CA LYS A 128 -4.08 -7.60 2.94
C LYS A 128 -3.93 -7.86 1.44
N ASN A 129 -4.76 -7.25 0.60
CA ASN A 129 -4.73 -7.42 -0.86
C ASN A 129 -4.66 -6.07 -1.57
N PHE A 130 -4.33 -4.98 -0.86
CA PHE A 130 -4.15 -3.68 -1.49
C PHE A 130 -2.74 -3.57 -2.06
N GLU A 131 -2.59 -4.00 -3.31
CA GLU A 131 -1.35 -3.80 -4.04
C GLU A 131 -1.16 -2.32 -4.32
N PHE A 132 -0.15 -1.70 -3.70
CA PHE A 132 0.09 -0.27 -3.82
C PHE A 132 0.32 0.10 -5.31
N PRO A 133 -0.40 1.10 -5.85
CA PRO A 133 -0.23 1.53 -7.24
C PRO A 133 1.18 2.04 -7.52
N VAL A 134 1.75 1.66 -8.68
CA VAL A 134 3.06 2.11 -9.14
C VAL A 134 2.97 2.73 -10.54
N LEU A 135 3.85 3.68 -10.85
CA LEU A 135 3.85 4.37 -12.15
C LEU A 135 3.98 3.41 -13.33
N GLY A 136 4.81 2.36 -13.21
CA GLY A 136 5.02 1.37 -14.26
C GLY A 136 3.80 0.48 -14.57
N GLU A 137 2.68 0.61 -13.85
CA GLU A 137 1.40 0.05 -14.32
C GLU A 137 0.88 0.75 -15.58
N GLY A 138 1.33 1.98 -15.85
CA GLY A 138 0.90 2.84 -16.95
C GLY A 138 0.17 4.12 -16.50
N PHE A 139 0.30 4.51 -15.23
CA PHE A 139 -0.27 5.77 -14.74
C PHE A 139 0.60 6.97 -15.15
N GLU A 140 -0.03 8.08 -15.51
CA GLU A 140 0.64 9.36 -15.79
C GLU A 140 1.18 9.99 -14.50
N ARG A 141 0.44 9.82 -13.40
CA ARG A 141 0.80 10.37 -12.08
C ARG A 141 0.15 9.58 -10.96
N LEU A 142 0.84 9.50 -9.82
CA LEU A 142 0.30 9.04 -8.56
C LEU A 142 0.12 10.23 -7.61
N HIS A 143 -1.01 10.30 -6.92
CA HIS A 143 -1.32 11.31 -5.92
C HIS A 143 -1.61 10.63 -4.59
N LEU A 144 -0.82 10.93 -3.56
CA LEU A 144 -1.05 10.40 -2.21
C LEU A 144 -2.11 11.25 -1.49
N VAL A 145 -3.31 10.69 -1.33
CA VAL A 145 -4.43 11.33 -0.63
C VAL A 145 -4.34 11.00 0.85
N HIS A 146 -3.80 11.96 1.60
CA HIS A 146 -3.49 11.79 3.01
C HIS A 146 -4.71 11.94 3.92
N THR A 147 -4.78 11.13 4.97
CA THR A 147 -5.69 11.32 6.11
C THR A 147 -4.85 11.56 7.35
N PRO A 148 -4.86 12.78 7.92
CA PRO A 148 -4.02 13.08 9.05
C PRO A 148 -4.29 12.20 10.27
N ALA A 149 -3.24 11.70 10.90
CA ALA A 149 -3.28 11.00 12.17
C ALA A 149 -1.91 11.05 12.85
N ASP A 150 -1.89 11.29 14.16
CA ASP A 150 -0.63 11.42 14.89
C ASP A 150 0.12 10.07 14.97
N VAL A 151 1.32 10.05 14.40
CA VAL A 151 2.21 8.87 14.35
C VAL A 151 3.22 8.81 15.49
N LYS A 152 3.23 9.84 16.36
CA LYS A 152 4.10 9.95 17.55
C LYS A 152 5.60 9.91 17.26
N LEU A 153 5.99 10.29 16.05
CA LEU A 153 7.37 10.39 15.61
C LEU A 153 7.56 11.75 14.92
N ASP A 154 8.78 12.27 14.95
CA ASP A 154 9.18 13.42 14.13
C ASP A 154 10.32 13.06 13.18
N ARG A 155 10.38 13.76 12.05
CA ARG A 155 11.32 13.47 10.96
C ARG A 155 12.76 13.67 11.38
N ALA A 156 13.06 14.82 11.99
CA ALA A 156 14.42 15.19 12.35
C ALA A 156 14.98 14.28 13.45
N GLY A 157 14.16 13.87 14.40
CA GLY A 157 14.49 12.88 15.42
C GLY A 157 14.81 11.52 14.82
N LEU A 158 13.96 11.02 13.91
CA LEU A 158 14.16 9.74 13.25
C LEU A 158 15.43 9.73 12.38
N GLU A 159 15.65 10.76 11.56
CA GLU A 159 16.84 10.87 10.71
C GLU A 159 18.13 10.96 11.54
N ARG A 160 18.15 11.76 12.62
CA ARG A 160 19.30 11.84 13.54
C ARG A 160 19.59 10.50 14.20
N LEU A 161 18.55 9.81 14.64
CA LEU A 161 18.69 8.50 15.27
C LEU A 161 19.26 7.47 14.29
N LEU A 162 18.76 7.40 13.06
CA LEU A 162 19.31 6.50 12.03
C LEU A 162 20.77 6.85 11.69
N ALA A 163 21.10 8.14 11.60
CA ALA A 163 22.45 8.60 11.32
C ALA A 163 23.46 8.26 12.43
N SER A 164 23.03 8.16 13.69
CA SER A 164 23.90 7.78 14.80
C SER A 164 24.21 6.28 14.86
N LYS A 165 23.60 5.46 13.97
CA LYS A 165 23.73 3.99 13.95
C LYS A 165 23.43 3.40 15.34
N PRO A 166 22.19 3.56 15.82
CA PRO A 166 21.79 3.21 17.17
C PRO A 166 21.81 1.70 17.33
N ASP A 167 21.94 1.23 18.58
CA ASP A 167 21.65 -0.17 18.85
C ASP A 167 20.14 -0.47 18.83
N HIS A 168 19.76 -1.75 18.99
CA HIS A 168 18.36 -2.17 18.97
C HIS A 168 17.52 -1.44 20.03
N ASP A 169 18.05 -1.29 21.25
CA ASP A 169 17.30 -0.77 22.39
C ASP A 169 17.11 0.75 22.28
N GLU A 170 18.13 1.46 21.80
CA GLU A 170 18.02 2.87 21.43
C GLU A 170 17.00 3.08 20.30
N LEU A 171 17.08 2.28 19.24
CA LEU A 171 16.18 2.37 18.09
C LEU A 171 14.72 2.13 18.49
N PHE A 172 14.43 0.96 19.08
CA PHE A 172 13.06 0.60 19.46
C PHE A 172 12.56 1.33 20.70
N GLY A 173 13.46 1.86 21.54
CA GLY A 173 13.13 2.79 22.61
C GLY A 173 12.50 4.08 22.11
N TYR A 174 12.97 4.59 20.96
CA TYR A 174 12.36 5.73 20.26
C TYR A 174 11.13 5.30 19.44
N LEU A 175 11.27 4.29 18.58
CA LEU A 175 10.22 3.91 17.63
C LEU A 175 8.91 3.47 18.30
N ARG A 176 8.97 2.83 19.47
CA ARG A 176 7.77 2.39 20.23
C ARG A 176 6.79 3.50 20.62
N ALA A 177 7.18 4.77 20.47
CA ALA A 177 6.23 5.88 20.60
C ALA A 177 5.10 5.77 19.56
N SER A 178 5.43 5.27 18.36
CA SER A 178 4.45 4.97 17.31
C SER A 178 3.74 3.64 17.58
N PRO A 179 2.40 3.58 17.42
CA PRO A 179 1.66 2.33 17.62
C PRO A 179 2.08 1.21 16.65
N TYR A 180 2.58 1.56 15.46
CA TYR A 180 3.02 0.59 14.46
C TYR A 180 4.27 -0.18 14.91
N PHE A 181 5.28 0.52 15.41
CA PHE A 181 6.52 -0.10 15.91
C PHE A 181 6.36 -0.67 17.32
N ALA A 182 5.49 -0.09 18.16
CA ALA A 182 5.17 -0.67 19.46
C ALA A 182 4.63 -2.11 19.34
N ALA A 183 3.88 -2.41 18.28
CA ALA A 183 3.36 -3.75 18.01
C ALA A 183 4.43 -4.76 17.56
N MET A 184 5.62 -4.31 17.18
CA MET A 184 6.73 -5.15 16.72
C MET A 184 7.65 -5.56 17.88
N LEU A 185 7.78 -4.72 18.90
CA LEU A 185 8.69 -4.93 20.02
C LEU A 185 8.32 -6.19 20.80
N GLY A 186 9.23 -7.17 20.83
CA GLY A 186 9.01 -8.45 21.52
C GLY A 186 7.95 -9.35 20.87
N TYR A 187 7.51 -9.03 19.65
CA TYR A 187 6.50 -9.82 18.95
C TYR A 187 7.09 -11.16 18.50
N ASP A 188 6.63 -12.25 19.12
CA ASP A 188 6.95 -13.61 18.70
C ASP A 188 6.19 -13.98 17.41
N GLN A 189 6.97 -14.24 16.37
CA GLN A 189 6.47 -14.58 15.05
C GLN A 189 5.85 -15.99 15.02
N GLU A 190 6.12 -16.85 16.02
CA GLU A 190 5.55 -18.19 16.18
C GLU A 190 5.58 -19.00 14.87
N ASN A 191 6.72 -18.94 14.19
CA ASN A 191 6.96 -19.56 12.90
C ASN A 191 8.36 -20.20 12.90
N PRO A 192 8.49 -21.49 12.54
CA PRO A 192 9.74 -22.24 12.64
C PRO A 192 10.90 -21.68 11.79
N HIS A 193 10.62 -20.77 10.86
CA HIS A 193 11.62 -20.13 10.01
C HIS A 193 12.21 -18.84 10.63
N HIS A 194 11.83 -18.49 11.86
CA HIS A 194 12.31 -17.28 12.54
C HIS A 194 12.84 -17.63 13.92
N SER A 195 14.08 -17.21 14.20
CA SER A 195 14.71 -17.33 15.52
C SER A 195 14.59 -16.06 16.35
N LYS A 196 14.31 -14.93 15.70
CA LYS A 196 14.25 -13.59 16.28
C LYS A 196 12.81 -13.10 16.43
N THR A 197 12.57 -12.26 17.44
CA THR A 197 11.37 -11.42 17.50
C THR A 197 11.32 -10.48 16.30
N LEU A 198 10.16 -9.91 16.02
CA LEU A 198 9.99 -9.04 14.85
C LEU A 198 10.87 -7.78 14.89
N SER A 199 11.03 -7.16 16.07
CA SER A 199 11.91 -5.98 16.22
C SER A 199 13.39 -6.33 16.04
N GLU A 200 13.83 -7.47 16.57
CA GLU A 200 15.20 -7.96 16.42
C GLU A 200 15.52 -8.31 14.96
N HIS A 201 14.59 -8.94 14.25
CA HIS A 201 14.73 -9.18 12.81
C HIS A 201 14.86 -7.87 12.03
N THR A 202 13.94 -6.93 12.27
CA THR A 202 13.95 -5.60 11.64
C THR A 202 15.28 -4.87 11.86
N TYR A 203 15.80 -4.91 13.09
CA TYR A 203 17.08 -4.32 13.44
C TYR A 203 18.26 -5.01 12.73
N ALA A 204 18.27 -6.34 12.66
CA ALA A 204 19.32 -7.08 11.94
C ALA A 204 19.39 -6.72 10.44
N VAL A 205 18.24 -6.48 9.79
CA VAL A 205 18.18 -5.99 8.41
C VAL A 205 18.76 -4.58 8.31
N LEU A 206 18.42 -3.69 9.24
CA LEU A 206 18.96 -2.33 9.31
C LEU A 206 20.49 -2.34 9.53
N GLU A 207 21.00 -3.20 10.40
CA GLU A 207 22.44 -3.34 10.65
C GLU A 207 23.18 -3.78 9.39
N TYR A 208 22.64 -4.77 8.67
CA TYR A 208 23.21 -5.21 7.39
C TYR A 208 23.27 -4.05 6.38
N ILE A 209 22.18 -3.29 6.24
CA ILE A 209 22.14 -2.10 5.35
C ILE A 209 23.21 -1.08 5.77
N ASN A 210 23.33 -0.79 7.07
CA ASN A 210 24.30 0.18 7.59
C ASN A 210 25.76 -0.23 7.39
N ALA A 211 26.01 -1.53 7.24
CA ALA A 211 27.33 -2.11 7.05
C ALA A 211 27.72 -2.23 5.57
N PHE A 212 26.76 -2.54 4.68
CA PHE A 212 27.06 -3.00 3.32
C PHE A 212 26.43 -2.18 2.20
N TYR A 213 25.45 -1.31 2.47
CA TYR A 213 24.81 -0.53 1.42
C TYR A 213 25.66 0.70 1.06
N GLU A 214 26.13 0.75 -0.19
CA GLU A 214 26.96 1.85 -0.72
C GLU A 214 26.21 2.75 -1.72
N GLY A 215 24.90 2.53 -1.90
CA GLY A 215 24.07 3.31 -2.83
C GLY A 215 23.66 4.69 -2.30
N GLU A 216 23.20 5.55 -3.20
CA GLU A 216 22.83 6.94 -2.89
C GLU A 216 21.56 7.05 -2.02
N PHE A 217 20.72 6.01 -1.98
CA PHE A 217 19.40 6.01 -1.34
C PHE A 217 19.40 5.35 0.05
N LEU A 218 20.46 5.57 0.83
CA LEU A 218 20.67 4.92 2.13
C LEU A 218 19.50 5.15 3.08
N LEU A 219 19.00 6.39 3.20
CA LEU A 219 17.88 6.69 4.09
C LEU A 219 16.60 5.96 3.67
N GLN A 220 16.30 5.89 2.38
CA GLN A 220 15.14 5.14 1.87
C GLN A 220 15.28 3.64 2.13
N MET A 221 16.49 3.09 1.99
CA MET A 221 16.82 1.69 2.29
C MET A 221 16.64 1.40 3.80
N GLN A 222 17.13 2.27 4.68
CA GLN A 222 16.94 2.17 6.12
C GLN A 222 15.45 2.24 6.52
N LEU A 223 14.70 3.19 5.95
CA LEU A 223 13.27 3.32 6.20
C LEU A 223 12.50 2.10 5.68
N ALA A 224 12.87 1.55 4.51
CA ALA A 224 12.29 0.31 4.01
C ALA A 224 12.52 -0.85 4.99
N ALA A 225 13.71 -0.95 5.59
CA ALA A 225 13.98 -1.95 6.62
C ALA A 225 13.06 -1.80 7.83
N LEU A 226 12.89 -0.58 8.36
CA LEU A 226 11.98 -0.35 9.48
C LEU A 226 10.55 -0.80 9.20
N PHE A 227 10.05 -0.59 7.98
CA PHE A 227 8.64 -0.80 7.66
C PHE A 227 8.30 -2.14 7.00
N HIS A 228 9.24 -2.86 6.37
CA HIS A 228 8.91 -3.96 5.45
C HIS A 228 7.98 -5.01 6.06
N ASP A 229 8.17 -5.31 7.34
CA ASP A 229 7.38 -6.29 8.09
C ASP A 229 6.41 -5.70 9.13
N ALA A 230 6.24 -4.37 9.17
CA ALA A 230 5.36 -3.70 10.14
C ALA A 230 3.89 -4.20 10.06
N GLY A 231 3.47 -4.76 8.93
CA GLY A 231 2.17 -5.38 8.73
C GLY A 231 2.01 -6.79 9.31
N LYS A 232 3.07 -7.48 9.76
CA LYS A 232 2.99 -8.86 10.25
C LYS A 232 2.01 -9.04 11.42
N PRO A 233 2.02 -8.20 12.48
CA PRO A 233 1.07 -8.35 13.59
C PRO A 233 -0.40 -8.33 13.14
N PHE A 234 -0.73 -7.53 12.12
CA PHE A 234 -2.07 -7.46 11.52
C PHE A 234 -2.41 -8.69 10.66
N CYS A 235 -1.40 -9.32 10.07
CA CYS A 235 -1.56 -10.43 9.13
C CYS A 235 -1.48 -11.82 9.77
N LYS A 236 -1.25 -11.94 11.08
CA LYS A 236 -1.13 -13.22 11.78
C LYS A 236 -2.37 -14.09 11.59
N VAL A 237 -2.21 -15.26 10.98
CA VAL A 237 -3.27 -16.26 10.80
C VAL A 237 -2.73 -17.66 11.08
N TRP A 238 -3.36 -18.38 12.01
CA TRP A 238 -3.03 -19.78 12.30
C TRP A 238 -3.34 -20.68 11.08
N LYS A 239 -2.42 -21.56 10.69
CA LYS A 239 -2.61 -22.55 9.62
C LYS A 239 -2.55 -23.96 10.20
N PRO A 240 -3.71 -24.55 10.59
CA PRO A 240 -3.76 -25.89 11.20
C PRO A 240 -3.04 -26.96 10.39
N ALA A 241 -3.20 -26.93 9.05
CA ALA A 241 -2.58 -27.89 8.14
C ALA A 241 -1.04 -27.81 8.08
N ARG A 242 -0.44 -26.69 8.52
CA ARG A 242 1.01 -26.48 8.50
C ARG A 242 1.64 -26.46 9.91
N GLY A 243 0.82 -26.30 10.95
CA GLY A 243 1.28 -26.26 12.34
C GLY A 243 1.99 -24.96 12.75
N TYR A 244 1.87 -23.88 11.97
CA TYR A 244 2.49 -22.58 12.27
C TYR A 244 1.63 -21.39 11.78
N TYR A 245 1.99 -20.16 12.18
CA TYR A 245 1.31 -18.93 11.75
C TYR A 245 1.83 -18.41 10.40
N SER A 246 0.91 -17.96 9.54
CA SER A 246 1.22 -17.28 8.29
C SER A 246 0.94 -15.78 8.36
N TYR A 247 1.63 -15.00 7.52
CA TYR A 247 1.56 -13.54 7.46
C TYR A 247 1.21 -13.02 6.05
N TYR A 248 0.38 -13.74 5.31
CA TYR A 248 0.07 -13.39 3.92
C TYR A 248 -0.48 -11.96 3.76
N GLY A 249 0.10 -11.19 2.83
CA GLY A 249 -0.29 -9.82 2.52
C GLY A 249 0.24 -8.77 3.50
N HIS A 250 1.23 -9.10 4.34
CA HIS A 250 1.85 -8.13 5.25
C HIS A 250 2.59 -7.04 4.47
N GLU A 251 3.23 -7.35 3.35
CA GLU A 251 3.91 -6.41 2.46
C GLU A 251 2.97 -5.26 2.01
N HIS A 252 1.70 -5.57 1.75
CA HIS A 252 0.68 -4.59 1.37
C HIS A 252 0.24 -3.71 2.55
N VAL A 253 0.12 -4.31 3.74
CA VAL A 253 -0.23 -3.58 4.96
C VAL A 253 0.94 -2.69 5.41
N SER A 254 2.16 -3.22 5.39
CA SER A 254 3.42 -2.52 5.62
C SER A 254 3.57 -1.32 4.68
N ALA A 255 3.29 -1.49 3.38
CA ALA A 255 3.33 -0.40 2.41
C ALA A 255 2.34 0.72 2.74
N GLY A 256 1.12 0.38 3.16
CA GLY A 256 0.14 1.36 3.64
C GLY A 256 0.59 2.10 4.90
N ILE A 257 1.21 1.39 5.86
CA ILE A 257 1.78 1.98 7.07
C ILE A 257 2.92 2.94 6.71
N ALA A 258 3.88 2.50 5.88
CA ALA A 258 5.01 3.30 5.44
C ALA A 258 4.54 4.58 4.75
N CYS A 259 3.58 4.47 3.82
CA CYS A 259 3.02 5.64 3.14
C CYS A 259 2.42 6.65 4.13
N HIS A 260 1.63 6.18 5.09
CA HIS A 260 0.97 7.05 6.06
C HIS A 260 1.98 7.73 6.99
N VAL A 261 2.90 6.95 7.58
CA VAL A 261 3.89 7.48 8.52
C VAL A 261 4.81 8.48 7.83
N LEU A 262 5.35 8.16 6.66
CA LEU A 262 6.25 9.07 5.96
C LEU A 262 5.53 10.34 5.47
N LYS A 263 4.23 10.25 5.14
CA LYS A 263 3.41 11.45 4.87
C LYS A 263 3.26 12.35 6.09
N GLU A 264 3.00 11.79 7.27
CA GLU A 264 2.94 12.56 8.52
C GLU A 264 4.28 13.21 8.88
N LEU A 265 5.38 12.52 8.60
CA LEU A 265 6.73 13.06 8.79
C LEU A 265 7.11 14.14 7.76
N GLY A 266 6.27 14.41 6.77
CA GLY A 266 6.47 15.48 5.80
C GLY A 266 7.54 15.19 4.74
N TYR A 267 7.75 13.91 4.40
CA TYR A 267 8.53 13.56 3.21
C TYR A 267 7.71 13.87 1.93
N ASP A 268 8.42 14.16 0.83
CA ASP A 268 7.80 14.36 -0.47
C ASP A 268 7.32 13.03 -1.09
N ASP A 269 6.42 13.12 -2.06
CA ASP A 269 5.73 11.96 -2.63
C ASP A 269 6.71 11.00 -3.34
N ASP A 270 7.73 11.51 -4.02
CA ASP A 270 8.69 10.67 -4.74
C ASP A 270 9.57 9.88 -3.76
N PHE A 271 10.02 10.53 -2.69
CA PHE A 271 10.71 9.87 -1.59
C PHE A 271 9.85 8.74 -0.98
N ILE A 272 8.59 9.04 -0.67
CA ILE A 272 7.65 8.09 -0.07
C ILE A 272 7.39 6.91 -1.00
N LEU A 273 7.11 7.17 -2.27
CA LEU A 273 6.83 6.15 -3.26
C LEU A 273 8.03 5.22 -3.46
N ARG A 274 9.27 5.73 -3.38
CA ARG A 274 10.46 4.86 -3.42
C ARG A 274 10.46 3.86 -2.25
N VAL A 275 10.30 4.33 -1.02
CA VAL A 275 10.28 3.45 0.17
C VAL A 275 9.10 2.46 0.09
N VAL A 276 7.91 2.95 -0.26
CA VAL A 276 6.70 2.13 -0.40
C VAL A 276 6.86 1.07 -1.47
N ASN A 277 7.53 1.35 -2.60
CA ASN A 277 7.81 0.37 -3.63
C ASN A 277 8.74 -0.73 -3.11
N MET A 278 9.81 -0.37 -2.38
CA MET A 278 10.70 -1.38 -1.79
C MET A 278 9.93 -2.30 -0.84
N VAL A 279 9.14 -1.72 0.07
CA VAL A 279 8.31 -2.46 1.03
C VAL A 279 7.25 -3.32 0.31
N SER A 280 6.60 -2.80 -0.72
CA SER A 280 5.52 -3.51 -1.42
C SER A 280 6.00 -4.73 -2.20
N PHE A 281 7.27 -4.75 -2.62
CA PHE A 281 7.83 -5.77 -3.50
C PHE A 281 8.87 -6.67 -2.82
N HIS A 282 9.20 -6.46 -1.54
CA HIS A 282 10.22 -7.25 -0.83
C HIS A 282 9.91 -8.76 -0.83
N MET A 283 8.64 -9.15 -0.69
CA MET A 283 8.23 -10.55 -0.80
C MET A 283 8.28 -11.09 -2.23
N GLU A 284 8.02 -10.25 -3.23
CA GLU A 284 8.03 -10.67 -4.64
C GLU A 284 9.46 -10.95 -5.12
N ILE A 285 10.45 -10.15 -4.71
CA ILE A 285 11.84 -10.43 -5.04
C ILE A 285 12.36 -11.70 -4.33
N LEU A 286 11.95 -11.93 -3.08
CA LEU A 286 12.38 -13.09 -2.29
C LEU A 286 11.79 -14.43 -2.76
N HIS A 287 10.56 -14.43 -3.27
CA HIS A 287 9.81 -15.66 -3.52
C HIS A 287 9.26 -15.79 -4.95
N GLY A 288 9.34 -14.75 -5.76
CA GLY A 288 8.81 -14.75 -7.14
C GLY A 288 9.76 -15.36 -8.18
N GLY A 289 11.02 -15.61 -7.82
CA GLY A 289 12.06 -16.08 -8.76
C GLY A 289 12.19 -15.18 -9.99
N ASP A 290 12.51 -15.76 -11.14
CA ASP A 290 12.68 -15.01 -12.41
C ASP A 290 11.41 -14.26 -12.83
N SER A 291 10.23 -14.82 -12.54
CA SER A 291 8.96 -14.18 -12.87
C SER A 291 8.70 -12.94 -12.01
N GLY A 292 9.04 -12.99 -10.72
CA GLY A 292 8.96 -11.84 -9.82
C GLY A 292 9.96 -10.75 -10.21
N ALA A 293 11.21 -11.13 -10.48
CA ALA A 293 12.25 -10.20 -10.93
C ALA A 293 11.87 -9.50 -12.25
N SER A 294 11.33 -10.25 -13.22
CA SER A 294 10.83 -9.71 -14.48
C SER A 294 9.68 -8.70 -14.27
N ARG A 295 8.72 -9.02 -13.39
CA ARG A 295 7.62 -8.10 -13.07
C ARG A 295 8.13 -6.81 -12.42
N ILE A 296 9.05 -6.93 -11.45
CA ILE A 296 9.69 -5.79 -10.79
C ILE A 296 10.42 -4.93 -11.82
N TYR A 297 11.21 -5.54 -12.72
CA TYR A 297 11.89 -4.81 -13.79
C TYR A 297 10.93 -3.98 -14.63
N HIS A 298 9.81 -4.58 -15.05
CA HIS A 298 8.82 -3.88 -15.89
C HIS A 298 8.06 -2.78 -15.14
N LEU A 299 7.80 -2.95 -13.85
CA LEU A 299 7.03 -2.00 -13.05
C LEU A 299 7.87 -0.88 -12.44
N LEU A 300 9.11 -1.18 -12.06
CA LEU A 300 9.96 -0.33 -11.22
C LEU A 300 11.31 0.03 -11.87
N GLY A 301 11.68 -0.65 -12.96
CA GLY A 301 12.95 -0.45 -13.65
C GLY A 301 14.13 -1.21 -13.02
N GLY A 302 15.22 -1.30 -13.77
CA GLY A 302 16.40 -2.10 -13.40
C GLY A 302 17.15 -1.62 -12.16
N HIS A 303 17.15 -0.31 -11.90
CA HIS A 303 17.84 0.24 -10.73
C HIS A 303 17.17 -0.18 -9.42
N LEU A 304 15.83 -0.06 -9.32
CA LEU A 304 15.10 -0.47 -8.12
C LEU A 304 15.05 -2.01 -7.99
N LEU A 305 15.11 -2.75 -9.10
CA LEU A 305 15.32 -4.20 -9.06
C LEU A 305 16.65 -4.57 -8.36
N ALA A 306 17.75 -3.91 -8.73
CA ALA A 306 19.06 -4.18 -8.12
C ALA A 306 19.06 -3.88 -6.61
N GLU A 307 18.43 -2.79 -6.20
CA GLU A 307 18.25 -2.47 -4.78
C GLU A 307 17.36 -3.48 -4.04
N LEU A 308 16.32 -4.00 -4.70
CA LEU A 308 15.49 -5.06 -4.13
C LEU A 308 16.25 -6.37 -3.96
N TYR A 309 17.19 -6.70 -4.85
CA TYR A 309 18.10 -7.85 -4.63
C TYR A 309 18.98 -7.64 -3.39
N PHE A 310 19.57 -6.45 -3.24
CA PHE A 310 20.33 -6.12 -2.03
C PHE A 310 19.44 -6.20 -0.77
N PHE A 311 18.23 -5.64 -0.82
CA PHE A 311 17.31 -5.69 0.31
C PHE A 311 16.88 -7.13 0.65
N ALA A 312 16.67 -7.98 -0.36
CA ALA A 312 16.37 -9.40 -0.18
C ALA A 312 17.52 -10.16 0.50
N GLU A 313 18.77 -9.81 0.19
CA GLU A 313 19.95 -10.34 0.88
C GLU A 313 19.97 -9.91 2.35
N ALA A 314 19.73 -8.62 2.63
CA ALA A 314 19.66 -8.07 3.98
C ALA A 314 18.55 -8.72 4.82
N ASP A 315 17.34 -8.87 4.27
CA ASP A 315 16.20 -9.57 4.91
C ASP A 315 16.57 -11.02 5.23
N THR A 316 17.15 -11.74 4.27
CA THR A 316 17.55 -13.14 4.46
C THR A 316 18.62 -13.29 5.54
N TYR A 317 19.60 -12.37 5.61
CA TYR A 317 20.60 -12.32 6.66
C TYR A 317 19.98 -12.10 8.05
N GLY A 318 18.90 -11.31 8.11
CA GLY A 318 18.23 -10.96 9.37
C GLY A 318 17.40 -12.07 10.01
N LYS A 319 17.19 -13.23 9.38
CA LYS A 319 16.29 -14.31 9.88
C LYS A 319 16.83 -15.12 11.07
#